data_AF-A0A7X4WTU7-F1
#
_entry.id   AF-A0A7X4WTU7-F1
#
_cell.length_a   1.000
_cell.length_b   1.000
_cell.length_c   1.000
_cell.angle_alpha   90.00
_cell.angle_beta   90.00
_cell.angle_gamma   90.00
#
_symmetry.space_group_name_H-M   'P 1'
#
loop_
_entity.id
_entity.type
_entity.pdbx_description
1 polymer ?
#
loop_
_entity_poly.entity_id
_entity_poly.type
_entity_poly.pdbx_seq_one_letter_code
_entity_poly.pdbx_strand_id
1 'polypeptide(L)'
;MKKSLIGILLCGLSTSALASQSAGIFLGSPMSGVQYKQNDLRFSLGLDEFGFAVDKTFNLGTLTRNPQLNMGYTFVGAQYVDNRYDKLGIRSGIGLEVPVNQFELYGEVGPTLYMVEDVDVELEAAMGVRVRF
;
A
#
# COMPACT_ATOMS: atom_id res chain seq x y z
N MET A 1 26.09 -6.92 36.17
CA MET A 1 24.60 -6.85 36.17
C MET A 1 24.18 -6.48 34.75
N LYS A 2 23.84 -7.46 33.89
CA LYS A 2 22.48 -7.73 33.37
C LYS A 2 21.74 -6.41 33.05
N LYS A 3 21.46 -6.02 31.80
CA LYS A 3 20.46 -6.54 30.82
C LYS A 3 20.60 -5.63 29.57
N SER A 4 20.31 -5.96 28.31
CA SER A 4 19.85 -7.15 27.61
C SER A 4 20.09 -6.89 26.12
N LEU A 5 20.32 -7.97 25.38
CA LEU A 5 20.37 -8.05 23.93
C LEU A 5 19.18 -7.34 23.28
N ILE A 6 19.44 -6.39 22.39
CA ILE A 6 18.54 -6.05 21.29
C ILE A 6 19.25 -6.56 20.03
N GLY A 7 19.06 -7.83 19.79
CA GLY A 7 19.52 -8.52 18.59
C GLY A 7 18.53 -9.62 18.29
N ILE A 8 18.22 -9.76 17.00
CA ILE A 8 17.44 -10.83 16.37
C ILE A 8 15.93 -10.57 16.35
N LEU A 9 15.48 -9.88 15.29
CA LEU A 9 14.20 -10.20 14.65
C LEU A 9 14.21 -9.90 13.13
N LEU A 10 15.30 -10.24 12.44
CA LEU A 10 15.45 -10.02 10.99
C LEU A 10 15.89 -11.27 10.21
N CYS A 11 15.88 -12.46 10.82
CA CYS A 11 16.24 -13.71 10.16
C CYS A 11 15.03 -14.66 10.17
N GLY A 12 14.36 -14.84 9.02
CA GLY A 12 13.35 -15.91 8.98
C GLY A 12 12.47 -16.09 7.74
N LEU A 13 12.46 -15.19 6.75
CA LEU A 13 11.58 -15.38 5.58
C LEU A 13 12.37 -15.43 4.28
N SER A 14 13.16 -16.50 4.11
CA SER A 14 13.62 -16.94 2.79
C SER A 14 12.50 -17.74 2.11
N THR A 15 11.42 -17.06 1.72
CA THR A 15 10.53 -17.59 0.70
C THR A 15 11.04 -17.10 -0.65
N SER A 16 11.60 -18.00 -1.45
CA SER A 16 11.84 -17.78 -2.87
C SER A 16 10.51 -17.63 -3.60
N ALA A 17 9.85 -16.49 -3.42
CA ALA A 17 8.75 -16.05 -4.26
C ALA A 17 9.37 -15.45 -5.52
N LEU A 18 8.92 -15.90 -6.69
CA LEU A 18 9.13 -15.14 -7.93
C LEU A 18 8.65 -13.72 -7.64
N ALA A 19 9.56 -12.76 -7.71
CA ALA A 19 9.25 -11.39 -7.31
C ALA A 19 8.23 -10.83 -8.31
N SER A 20 6.99 -10.64 -7.87
CA SER A 20 5.94 -10.07 -8.71
C SER A 20 6.13 -8.57 -8.75
N GLN A 21 6.58 -8.05 -9.90
CA GLN A 21 6.74 -6.62 -10.11
C GLN A 21 5.58 -6.10 -10.95
N SER A 22 5.10 -4.90 -10.63
CA SER A 22 4.17 -4.20 -11.50
C SER A 22 4.33 -2.69 -11.38
N ALA A 23 4.05 -1.99 -12.47
CA ALA A 23 4.09 -0.53 -12.51
C ALA A 23 2.89 0.01 -13.28
N GLY A 24 2.40 1.19 -12.93
CA GLY A 24 1.28 1.80 -13.64
C GLY A 24 0.81 3.11 -13.05
N ILE A 25 -0.46 3.40 -13.29
CA ILE A 25 -1.08 4.68 -12.93
C ILE A 25 -2.28 4.46 -12.01
N PHE A 26 -2.62 5.49 -11.25
CA PHE A 26 -3.77 5.50 -10.36
C PHE A 26 -4.42 6.88 -10.29
N LEU A 27 -5.71 6.88 -10.00
CA LEU A 27 -6.55 8.05 -9.75
C LEU A 27 -7.20 7.87 -8.39
N GLY A 28 -7.18 8.90 -7.55
CA GLY A 28 -7.75 8.78 -6.21
C GLY A 28 -7.58 10.04 -5.37
N SER A 29 -7.86 9.89 -4.08
CA SER A 29 -7.52 10.85 -3.04
C SER A 29 -6.47 10.26 -2.09
N PRO A 30 -5.55 11.07 -1.55
CA PRO A 30 -5.44 12.52 -1.74
C PRO A 30 -4.63 12.89 -2.99
N MET A 31 -4.18 11.89 -3.75
CA MET A 31 -3.32 12.06 -4.91
C MET A 31 -3.66 11.02 -5.99
N SER A 32 -3.24 11.33 -7.20
CA SER A 32 -3.25 10.52 -8.41
C SER A 32 -1.86 10.57 -9.04
N GLY A 33 -1.43 9.50 -9.69
CA GLY A 33 -0.10 9.49 -10.28
C GLY A 33 0.36 8.11 -10.70
N VAL A 34 1.62 7.80 -10.38
CA VAL A 34 2.27 6.54 -10.76
C VAL A 34 2.54 5.67 -9.56
N GLN A 35 2.57 4.36 -9.78
CA GLN A 35 2.79 3.40 -8.73
C GLN A 35 3.68 2.25 -9.21
N TYR A 36 4.55 1.80 -8.31
CA TYR A 36 5.37 0.62 -8.46
C TYR A 36 5.10 -0.35 -7.30
N LYS A 37 4.85 -1.62 -7.61
CA LYS A 37 4.62 -2.68 -6.64
C LYS A 37 5.68 -3.75 -6.84
N GLN A 38 6.29 -4.18 -5.75
CA GLN A 38 7.19 -5.32 -5.70
C GLN A 38 6.75 -6.24 -4.58
N ASN A 39 6.22 -7.40 -4.96
CA ASN A 39 5.59 -8.38 -4.08
C ASN A 39 4.43 -7.72 -3.30
N ASP A 40 4.60 -7.61 -2.00
CA ASP A 40 3.65 -7.06 -1.05
C ASP A 40 3.99 -5.61 -0.66
N LEU A 41 5.07 -5.02 -1.19
CA LEU A 41 5.41 -3.61 -1.01
C LEU A 41 4.97 -2.79 -2.21
N ARG A 42 4.47 -1.58 -1.95
CA ARG A 42 3.96 -0.67 -2.96
C ARG A 42 4.43 0.75 -2.69
N PHE A 43 4.88 1.41 -3.74
CA PHE A 43 5.40 2.77 -3.75
C PHE A 43 4.55 3.60 -4.70
N SER A 44 3.96 4.67 -4.21
CA SER A 44 3.13 5.57 -5.02
C SER A 44 3.76 6.96 -5.03
N LEU A 45 3.71 7.62 -6.19
CA LEU A 45 4.12 9.00 -6.38
C LEU A 45 2.93 9.77 -6.97
N GLY A 46 2.42 10.73 -6.19
CA GLY A 46 1.38 11.67 -6.59
C GLY A 46 1.94 12.76 -7.50
N LEU A 47 1.18 13.10 -8.55
CA LEU A 47 1.56 14.07 -9.59
C LEU A 47 0.58 15.24 -9.71
N ASP A 48 -0.70 15.05 -9.36
CA ASP A 48 -1.70 16.12 -9.21
C ASP A 48 -1.45 16.91 -7.92
N GLU A 49 -1.49 16.22 -6.79
CA GLU A 49 -0.98 16.63 -5.50
C GLU A 49 0.35 15.91 -5.29
N PHE A 50 1.45 16.67 -5.27
CA PHE A 50 2.77 16.08 -5.11
C PHE A 50 2.86 15.38 -3.75
N GLY A 51 3.20 14.09 -3.78
CA GLY A 51 3.24 13.27 -2.58
C GLY A 51 3.83 11.92 -2.87
N PHE A 52 4.14 11.18 -1.82
CA PHE A 52 4.58 9.79 -1.96
C PHE A 52 3.96 8.93 -0.86
N ALA A 53 3.70 7.67 -1.17
CA ALA A 53 3.21 6.70 -0.21
C ALA A 53 3.97 5.38 -0.30
N VAL A 54 4.10 4.71 0.83
CA VAL A 54 4.66 3.36 0.93
C VAL A 54 3.68 2.49 1.70
N ASP A 55 3.21 1.42 1.06
CA ASP A 55 2.24 0.49 1.62
C ASP A 55 2.80 -0.93 1.67
N LYS A 56 2.46 -1.64 2.76
CA LYS A 56 2.53 -3.10 2.84
C LYS A 56 1.13 -3.66 2.65
N THR A 57 0.99 -4.55 1.67
CA THR A 57 -0.26 -5.22 1.31
C THR A 57 -0.28 -6.65 1.85
N PHE A 58 -1.47 -7.14 2.17
CA PHE A 58 -1.69 -8.49 2.68
C PHE A 58 -2.86 -9.11 1.92
N ASN A 59 -2.58 -10.20 1.21
CA ASN A 59 -3.62 -10.94 0.49
C ASN A 59 -4.65 -11.53 1.48
N LEU A 60 -5.93 -11.20 1.32
CA LEU A 60 -6.98 -11.66 2.24
C LEU A 60 -7.17 -13.16 2.18
N GLY A 61 -7.06 -13.78 1.01
CA GLY A 61 -7.18 -15.24 0.89
C GLY A 61 -6.08 -15.98 1.64
N THR A 62 -4.86 -15.45 1.62
CA THR A 62 -3.74 -15.98 2.43
C THR A 62 -3.93 -15.72 3.92
N LEU A 63 -4.32 -14.50 4.30
CA LEU A 63 -4.50 -14.09 5.69
C LEU A 63 -5.64 -14.87 6.39
N THR A 64 -6.73 -15.10 5.67
CA THR A 64 -7.94 -15.79 6.18
C THR A 64 -7.97 -17.29 5.87
N ARG A 65 -6.98 -17.80 5.11
CA ARG A 65 -6.95 -19.17 4.56
C ARG A 65 -8.19 -19.51 3.73
N ASN A 66 -8.76 -18.51 3.03
CA ASN A 66 -9.92 -18.69 2.16
C ASN A 66 -9.57 -18.29 0.70
N PRO A 67 -9.36 -19.26 -0.20
CA PRO A 67 -9.00 -18.99 -1.60
C PRO A 67 -10.00 -18.10 -2.37
N GLN A 68 -11.26 -18.04 -1.94
CA GLN A 68 -12.28 -17.20 -2.56
C GLN A 68 -11.98 -15.70 -2.40
N LEU A 69 -11.12 -15.32 -1.46
CA LEU A 69 -10.72 -13.95 -1.18
C LEU A 69 -9.34 -13.59 -1.78
N ASN A 70 -8.80 -14.41 -2.69
CA ASN A 70 -7.48 -14.15 -3.30
C ASN A 70 -7.42 -12.87 -4.11
N MET A 71 -8.56 -12.35 -4.58
CA MET A 71 -8.64 -11.06 -5.27
C MET A 71 -8.68 -9.87 -4.31
N GLY A 72 -8.86 -10.12 -3.01
CA GLY A 72 -8.91 -9.08 -1.98
C GLY A 72 -7.57 -8.93 -1.27
N TYR A 73 -7.29 -7.71 -0.83
CA TYR A 73 -6.18 -7.42 0.06
C TYR A 73 -6.59 -6.39 1.10
N THR A 74 -5.83 -6.35 2.20
CA THR A 74 -5.79 -5.22 3.11
C THR A 74 -4.40 -4.60 3.07
N PHE A 75 -4.26 -3.35 3.47
CA PHE A 75 -2.97 -2.68 3.49
C PHE A 75 -2.82 -1.79 4.72
N VAL A 76 -1.55 -1.52 5.06
CA VAL A 76 -1.13 -0.48 5.98
C VAL A 76 0.09 0.21 5.40
N GLY A 77 0.17 1.52 5.57
CA GLY A 77 1.23 2.31 4.99
C GLY A 77 1.34 3.69 5.61
N ALA A 78 2.24 4.46 5.05
CA ALA A 78 2.37 5.88 5.35
C ALA A 78 2.45 6.67 4.06
N GLN A 79 1.96 7.90 4.11
CA GLN A 79 2.04 8.83 3.01
C GLN A 79 2.52 10.20 3.48
N TYR A 80 3.18 10.89 2.57
CA TYR A 80 3.46 12.31 2.67
C TYR A 80 2.81 13.01 1.49
N VAL A 81 2.12 14.11 1.74
CA VAL A 81 1.49 14.93 0.71
C VAL A 81 1.94 16.38 0.92
N ASP A 82 2.37 17.04 -0.14
CA ASP A 82 2.78 18.44 -0.10
C ASP A 82 1.56 19.35 -0.24
N ASN A 83 0.68 19.32 0.75
CA ASN A 83 -0.48 20.21 0.84
C ASN A 83 -0.39 21.10 2.09
N ARG A 84 -1.18 22.18 2.15
CA ARG A 84 -1.07 23.23 3.19
C ARG A 84 -1.37 22.75 4.61
N TYR A 85 -2.12 21.65 4.79
CA TYR A 85 -2.54 21.13 6.10
C TYR A 85 -2.10 19.68 6.34
N ASP A 86 -2.07 18.84 5.30
CA ASP A 86 -1.89 17.39 5.45
C ASP A 86 -0.53 16.92 4.96
N LYS A 87 0.46 16.85 5.86
CA LYS A 87 1.85 16.52 5.49
C LYS A 87 2.23 15.06 5.68
N LEU A 88 1.76 14.42 6.74
CA LEU A 88 2.12 13.03 7.03
C LEU A 88 0.89 12.28 7.53
N GLY A 89 0.55 11.20 6.82
CA GLY A 89 -0.60 10.35 7.13
C GLY A 89 -0.21 8.89 7.32
N ILE A 90 -0.81 8.22 8.29
CA ILE A 90 -0.83 6.76 8.35
C ILE A 90 -2.09 6.29 7.67
N ARG A 91 -1.94 5.41 6.67
CA ARG A 91 -3.07 4.91 5.89
C ARG A 91 -3.27 3.42 6.10
N SER A 92 -4.52 3.00 6.02
CA SER A 92 -4.89 1.59 6.02
C SER A 92 -6.17 1.39 5.22
N GLY A 93 -6.47 0.16 4.83
CA GLY A 93 -7.71 -0.07 4.10
C GLY A 93 -7.85 -1.45 3.53
N ILE A 94 -8.80 -1.57 2.62
CA ILE A 94 -9.09 -2.78 1.86
C ILE A 94 -9.11 -2.45 0.38
N GLY A 95 -8.77 -3.43 -0.43
CA GLY A 95 -8.83 -3.31 -1.87
C GLY A 95 -9.06 -4.62 -2.59
N LEU A 96 -9.34 -4.49 -3.88
CA LEU A 96 -9.52 -5.57 -4.81
C LEU A 96 -8.49 -5.44 -5.94
N GLU A 97 -7.97 -6.57 -6.39
CA GLU A 97 -7.00 -6.69 -7.46
C GLU A 97 -7.47 -7.77 -8.45
N VAL A 98 -7.72 -7.36 -9.69
CA VAL A 98 -8.25 -8.19 -10.76
C VAL A 98 -7.17 -8.36 -11.83
N PRO A 99 -6.54 -9.54 -11.94
CA PRO A 99 -5.56 -9.80 -12.98
C PRO A 99 -6.25 -10.02 -14.34
N VAL A 100 -5.81 -9.28 -15.36
CA VAL A 100 -6.27 -9.38 -16.75
C VAL A 100 -5.06 -9.52 -17.68
N ASN A 101 -4.68 -10.75 -18.01
CA ASN A 101 -3.44 -11.05 -18.75
C ASN A 101 -2.19 -10.45 -18.05
N GLN A 102 -1.45 -9.57 -18.74
CA GLN A 102 -0.32 -8.83 -18.17
C GLN A 102 -0.75 -7.60 -17.36
N PHE A 103 -2.01 -7.19 -17.46
CA PHE A 103 -2.55 -6.04 -16.74
C PHE A 103 -3.16 -6.47 -15.40
N GLU A 104 -3.26 -5.51 -14.49
CA GLU A 104 -3.84 -5.66 -13.18
C GLU A 104 -4.68 -4.41 -12.90
N LEU A 105 -5.99 -4.60 -12.81
CA LEU A 105 -6.91 -3.54 -12.39
C LEU A 105 -7.05 -3.63 -10.88
N TYR A 106 -7.06 -2.49 -10.20
CA TYR A 106 -7.27 -2.48 -8.77
C TYR A 106 -8.10 -1.29 -8.33
N GLY A 107 -8.77 -1.47 -7.18
CA GLY A 107 -9.48 -0.41 -6.48
C GLY A 107 -9.33 -0.61 -4.98
N GLU A 108 -9.24 0.48 -4.23
CA GLU A 108 -9.06 0.47 -2.79
C GLU A 108 -9.78 1.62 -2.12
N VAL A 109 -10.09 1.42 -0.84
CA VAL A 109 -10.70 2.42 0.03
C VAL A 109 -10.20 2.21 1.45
N GLY A 110 -10.01 3.29 2.19
CA GLY A 110 -9.69 3.20 3.61
C GLY A 110 -9.37 4.54 4.25
N PRO A 111 -9.27 4.57 5.58
CA PRO A 111 -8.96 5.79 6.31
C PRO A 111 -7.47 6.13 6.24
N THR A 112 -7.20 7.43 6.23
CA THR A 112 -5.89 8.01 6.49
C THR A 112 -5.97 8.92 7.71
N LEU A 113 -5.07 8.67 8.66
CA LEU A 113 -4.90 9.44 9.89
C LEU A 113 -3.77 10.44 9.69
N TYR A 114 -4.09 11.72 9.53
CA TYR A 114 -3.12 12.81 9.46
C TYR A 114 -2.74 13.27 10.88
N MET A 115 -1.44 13.49 11.10
CA MET A 115 -0.88 13.74 12.44
C MET A 115 -0.17 15.10 12.58
N VAL A 116 -0.21 15.94 11.55
CA VAL A 116 0.52 17.21 11.53
C VAL A 116 -0.47 18.34 11.80
N GLU A 117 -0.17 19.16 12.82
CA GLU A 117 -0.97 20.29 13.32
C GLU A 117 -2.26 19.90 14.07
N ASP A 118 -3.15 19.11 13.47
CA ASP A 118 -4.34 18.54 14.11
C ASP A 118 -4.53 17.08 13.69
N VAL A 119 -5.12 16.26 14.56
CA VAL A 119 -5.42 14.86 14.22
C VAL A 119 -6.71 14.83 13.41
N ASP A 120 -6.59 14.53 12.11
CA ASP A 120 -7.72 14.37 11.21
C ASP A 120 -7.77 12.97 10.60
N VAL A 121 -8.98 12.48 10.33
CA VAL A 121 -9.23 11.18 9.71
C VAL A 121 -10.04 11.39 8.44
N GLU A 122 -9.40 11.13 7.31
CA GLU A 122 -10.05 11.23 6.01
C GLU A 122 -10.31 9.83 5.44
N LEU A 123 -11.46 9.65 4.78
CA LEU A 123 -11.74 8.44 4.03
C LEU A 123 -11.30 8.63 2.57
N GLU A 124 -10.31 7.85 2.16
CA GLU A 124 -9.69 7.97 0.85
C GLU A 124 -9.99 6.75 -0.01
N ALA A 125 -10.02 6.95 -1.33
CA ALA A 125 -10.23 5.89 -2.29
C ALA A 125 -9.35 6.10 -3.53
N ALA A 126 -8.87 5.00 -4.10
CA ALA A 126 -8.08 5.03 -5.32
C ALA A 126 -8.41 3.85 -6.23
N MET A 127 -8.25 4.03 -7.53
CA MET A 127 -8.31 2.98 -8.51
C MET A 127 -7.21 3.14 -9.55
N GLY A 128 -6.75 2.04 -10.13
CA GLY A 128 -5.66 2.12 -11.09
C GLY A 128 -5.48 0.87 -11.92
N VAL A 129 -4.51 0.98 -12.82
CA VAL A 129 -4.07 -0.11 -13.70
C VAL A 129 -2.56 -0.23 -13.62
N ARG A 130 -2.07 -1.47 -13.48
CA ARG A 130 -0.64 -1.80 -13.48
C ARG A 130 -0.34 -2.85 -14.53
N VAL A 131 0.88 -2.81 -15.07
CA VAL A 131 1.45 -3.82 -15.97
C VAL A 131 2.42 -4.67 -15.16
N ARG A 132 2.25 -5.99 -15.21
CA ARG A 132 3.08 -6.98 -14.51
C ARG A 132 4.24 -7.45 -15.40
N PHE A 133 5.42 -7.62 -14.83
CA PHE A 133 6.62 -8.07 -15.53
C PHE A 133 7.57 -8.85 -14.60
#